data_AF-A0A177HKY2-F1
#
_entry.id   AF-A0A177HKY2-F1
#
_cell.length_a   1.000
_cell.length_b   1.000
_cell.length_c   1.000
_cell.angle_alpha   90.00
_cell.angle_beta   90.00
_cell.angle_gamma   90.00
#
_symmetry.space_group_name_H-M   'P 1'
#
loop_
_entity.id
_entity.type
_entity.pdbx_description
1 polymer ?
#
loop_
_entity_poly.entity_id
_entity_poly.type
_entity_poly.pdbx_seq_one_letter_code
_entity_poly.pdbx_strand_id
1 'polypeptide(L)'
;MHTLVHNLCMADTSVRIDTSTRDRLKALAAARGQSLAAYLDDLSKQEEHQAQLARATAAFNRVLDEPGIFEAFDEAFGGVPESSADSHSATRRAA
;
A
#
# COMPACT_ATOMS: atom_id res chain seq x y z
N MET A 1 -21.55 37.59 -28.02
CA MET A 1 -20.64 36.44 -27.99
C MET A 1 -20.69 35.85 -26.59
N HIS A 2 -21.47 34.78 -26.38
CA HIS A 2 -21.53 34.10 -25.09
C HIS A 2 -20.61 32.88 -25.18
N THR A 3 -19.43 33.00 -24.57
CA THR A 3 -18.49 31.89 -24.43
C THR A 3 -19.11 30.87 -23.47
N LEU A 4 -19.60 29.77 -24.02
CA LEU A 4 -19.88 28.55 -23.27
C LEU A 4 -18.54 28.04 -22.71
N VAL A 5 -18.28 28.36 -21.45
CA VAL A 5 -17.29 27.63 -20.67
C VAL A 5 -17.88 26.24 -20.46
N HIS A 6 -17.64 25.34 -21.41
CA HIS A 6 -17.80 23.91 -21.16
C HIS A 6 -16.80 23.55 -20.07
N ASN A 7 -17.31 23.47 -18.85
CA ASN A 7 -16.62 23.08 -17.66
C ASN A 7 -16.17 21.62 -17.83
N LEU A 8 -14.98 21.39 -18.37
CA LEU A 8 -14.33 20.07 -18.44
C LEU A 8 -13.87 19.54 -17.06
N CYS A 9 -14.38 20.10 -15.97
CA CYS A 9 -14.07 19.67 -14.61
C CYS A 9 -15.20 18.78 -14.09
N MET A 10 -14.90 17.48 -13.91
CA MET A 10 -15.74 16.40 -13.36
C MET A 10 -17.10 16.20 -14.05
N ALA A 11 -17.12 15.37 -15.09
CA ALA A 11 -18.38 14.83 -15.59
C ALA A 11 -18.99 13.89 -14.54
N ASP A 12 -20.05 14.34 -13.87
CA ASP A 12 -20.85 13.47 -12.99
C ASP A 12 -21.31 12.25 -13.78
N THR A 13 -20.90 11.07 -13.31
CA THR A 13 -21.23 9.80 -13.95
C THR A 13 -22.10 8.97 -13.02
N SER A 14 -23.13 8.33 -13.56
CA SER A 14 -23.99 7.41 -12.82
C SER A 14 -23.62 5.96 -13.08
N VAL A 15 -23.43 5.18 -12.01
CA VAL A 15 -23.24 3.73 -12.07
C VAL A 15 -24.46 3.04 -11.46
N ARG A 16 -24.96 1.99 -12.11
CA ARG A 16 -26.03 1.15 -11.55
C ARG A 16 -25.46 0.20 -10.52
N ILE A 17 -25.99 0.27 -9.31
CA ILE A 17 -25.72 -0.65 -8.20
C ILE A 17 -27.04 -1.06 -7.56
N ASP A 18 -27.04 -2.22 -6.90
CA ASP A 18 -28.20 -2.66 -6.13
C ASP A 18 -28.54 -1.65 -5.01
N THR A 19 -29.83 -1.53 -4.72
CA THR A 19 -30.37 -0.61 -3.70
C THR A 19 -29.74 -0.87 -2.33
N SER A 20 -29.59 -2.13 -1.93
CA SER A 20 -28.98 -2.48 -0.64
C SER A 20 -27.51 -2.08 -0.57
N THR A 21 -26.77 -2.18 -1.68
CA THR A 21 -25.37 -1.75 -1.76
C THR A 21 -25.27 -0.24 -1.68
N ARG A 22 -26.10 0.49 -2.42
CA ARG A 22 -26.17 1.95 -2.35
C ARG A 22 -26.44 2.43 -0.92
N ASP A 23 -27.39 1.81 -0.24
CA ASP A 23 -27.81 2.25 1.09
C ASP A 23 -26.74 1.94 2.14
N ARG A 24 -26.04 0.79 2.03
CA ARG A 24 -24.84 0.50 2.83
C ARG A 24 -23.74 1.53 2.62
N LEU A 25 -23.43 1.88 1.37
CA LEU A 25 -22.41 2.89 1.07
C LEU A 25 -22.80 4.28 1.57
N LYS A 26 -24.07 4.66 1.47
CA LYS A 26 -24.58 5.91 2.03
C LYS A 26 -24.45 5.94 3.56
N ALA A 27 -24.78 4.86 4.24
CA ALA A 27 -24.63 4.76 5.69
C ALA A 27 -23.17 4.90 6.13
N LEU A 28 -22.25 4.26 5.40
CA LEU A 28 -20.80 4.38 5.66
C LEU A 28 -20.28 5.80 5.42
N ALA A 29 -20.70 6.45 4.33
CA ALA A 29 -20.35 7.84 4.05
C ALA A 29 -20.88 8.78 5.15
N ALA A 30 -22.15 8.60 5.55
CA ALA A 30 -22.76 9.40 6.61
C ALA A 30 -22.06 9.23 7.96
N ALA A 31 -21.67 8.00 8.31
CA ALA A 31 -20.89 7.73 9.53
C ALA A 31 -19.53 8.44 9.55
N ARG A 32 -18.97 8.76 8.38
CA ARG A 32 -17.73 9.53 8.21
C ARG A 32 -17.97 11.04 7.99
N GLY A 33 -19.22 11.50 8.01
CA GLY A 33 -19.56 12.89 7.71
C GLY A 33 -19.27 13.30 6.25
N GLN A 34 -19.21 12.34 5.33
CA GLN A 34 -18.88 12.56 3.91
C GLN A 34 -20.12 12.45 3.02
N SER A 35 -20.09 13.11 1.86
CA SER A 35 -21.01 12.80 0.78
C SER A 35 -20.69 11.41 0.21
N LEU A 36 -21.67 10.75 -0.42
CA LEU A 36 -21.44 9.46 -1.07
C LEU A 36 -20.35 9.55 -2.15
N ALA A 37 -20.31 10.63 -2.91
CA ALA A 37 -19.28 10.83 -3.94
C ALA A 37 -17.89 10.98 -3.34
N ALA A 38 -17.73 11.79 -2.29
CA ALA A 38 -16.45 11.95 -1.59
C ALA A 38 -15.98 10.65 -0.94
N TYR A 39 -16.91 9.87 -0.38
CA TYR A 39 -16.63 8.55 0.16
C TYR A 39 -16.15 7.57 -0.92
N LEU A 40 -16.77 7.56 -2.09
CA LEU A 40 -16.35 6.69 -3.20
C LEU A 40 -15.01 7.11 -3.80
N ASP A 41 -14.71 8.41 -3.87
CA ASP A 41 -13.39 8.91 -4.27
C ASP A 41 -12.30 8.44 -3.30
N ASP A 42 -12.51 8.62 -2.00
CA ASP A 42 -11.60 8.14 -0.95
C ASP A 42 -11.39 6.62 -1.00
N LEU A 43 -12.50 5.87 -1.10
CA LEU A 43 -12.46 4.42 -1.22
C LEU A 43 -11.67 3.97 -2.46
N SER A 44 -11.82 4.65 -3.60
CA SER A 44 -11.10 4.30 -4.82
C SER A 44 -9.58 4.47 -4.68
N LYS A 45 -9.13 5.55 -4.04
CA LYS A 45 -7.71 5.79 -3.74
C LYS A 45 -7.17 4.74 -2.78
N GLN A 46 -7.96 4.36 -1.78
CA GLN A 46 -7.57 3.32 -0.83
C GLN A 46 -7.36 1.97 -1.54
N GLU A 47 -8.33 1.55 -2.36
CA GLU A 47 -8.25 0.29 -3.10
C GLU A 47 -7.11 0.30 -4.13
N GLU A 48 -6.88 1.42 -4.81
CA GLU A 48 -5.74 1.58 -5.73
C GLU A 48 -4.41 1.41 -4.98
N HIS A 49 -4.26 2.07 -3.83
CA HIS A 49 -3.05 1.94 -3.02
C HIS A 49 -2.84 0.50 -2.53
N GLN A 50 -3.89 -0.17 -2.06
CA GLN A 50 -3.80 -1.59 -1.67
C GLN A 50 -3.40 -2.49 -2.85
N ALA A 51 -3.93 -2.24 -4.04
CA ALA A 51 -3.55 -2.98 -5.24
C ALA A 51 -2.10 -2.75 -5.63
N GLN A 52 -1.59 -1.52 -5.48
CA GLN A 52 -0.18 -1.20 -5.72
C GLN A 52 0.74 -1.92 -4.73
N LEU A 53 0.40 -1.89 -3.43
CA LEU A 53 1.14 -2.62 -2.40
C LEU A 53 1.14 -4.13 -2.67
N ALA A 54 0.00 -4.71 -3.02
CA ALA A 54 -0.08 -6.14 -3.35
C ALA A 54 0.83 -6.52 -4.53
N ARG A 55 0.90 -5.67 -5.57
CA ARG A 55 1.80 -5.88 -6.72
C ARG A 55 3.27 -5.77 -6.32
N ALA A 56 3.63 -4.77 -5.50
CA ALA A 56 4.99 -4.60 -5.01
C ALA A 56 5.43 -5.80 -4.17
N THR A 57 4.58 -6.25 -3.24
CA THR A 57 4.83 -7.45 -2.43
C THR A 57 4.99 -8.70 -3.28
N ALA A 58 4.13 -8.90 -4.27
CA ALA A 58 4.24 -10.05 -5.17
C ALA A 58 5.55 -10.03 -5.98
N ALA A 59 5.97 -8.85 -6.46
CA ALA A 59 7.22 -8.69 -7.17
C ALA A 59 8.44 -8.96 -6.26
N PHE A 60 8.40 -8.46 -5.02
CA PHE A 60 9.46 -8.69 -4.04
C PHE A 60 9.58 -10.16 -3.67
N ASN A 61 8.47 -10.82 -3.33
CA ASN A 61 8.46 -12.24 -3.00
C ASN A 61 8.97 -13.10 -4.16
N ARG A 62 8.59 -12.76 -5.41
CA ARG A 62 9.11 -13.44 -6.59
C ARG A 62 10.63 -13.36 -6.67
N VAL A 63 11.23 -12.21 -6.37
CA VAL A 63 12.69 -12.04 -6.37
C VAL A 63 13.33 -12.83 -5.24
N LEU A 64 12.72 -12.84 -4.05
CA LEU A 64 13.23 -13.62 -2.91
C LEU A 64 13.19 -15.15 -3.14
N ASP A 65 12.23 -15.62 -3.95
CA ASP A 65 12.11 -17.03 -4.31
C ASP A 65 13.13 -17.46 -5.39
N GLU A 66 13.86 -16.53 -6.02
CA GLU A 66 14.91 -16.86 -6.99
C GLU A 66 16.13 -17.47 -6.26
N PRO A 67 16.61 -18.65 -6.68
CA PRO A 67 17.79 -19.26 -6.07
C PRO A 67 19.02 -18.39 -6.27
N GLY A 68 19.83 -18.21 -5.21
CA GLY A 68 21.07 -17.42 -5.27
C GLY A 68 20.89 -15.92 -5.08
N ILE A 69 19.67 -15.42 -4.87
CA ILE A 69 19.41 -13.97 -4.76
C ILE A 69 20.06 -13.33 -3.53
N PHE A 70 20.12 -14.06 -2.41
CA PHE A 70 20.71 -13.54 -1.16
C PHE A 70 22.23 -13.47 -1.27
N GLU A 71 22.85 -14.47 -1.87
CA GLU A 71 24.28 -14.49 -2.15
C GLU A 71 24.68 -13.37 -3.12
N ALA A 72 23.90 -13.18 -4.20
CA ALA A 72 24.12 -12.08 -5.14
C ALA A 72 23.91 -10.70 -4.49
N PHE A 73 22.96 -10.59 -3.56
CA PHE A 73 22.74 -9.36 -2.80
C PHE A 73 23.90 -9.09 -1.83
N ASP A 74 24.35 -10.10 -1.08
CA ASP A 74 25.48 -9.98 -0.17
C ASP A 74 26.79 -9.60 -0.90
N GLU A 75 27.03 -10.18 -2.08
CA GLU A 75 28.17 -9.82 -2.95
C GLU A 75 28.08 -8.35 -3.41
N ALA A 76 26.89 -7.90 -3.82
CA ALA A 76 26.70 -6.56 -4.36
C ALA A 76 26.71 -5.45 -3.29
N PHE A 77 26.25 -5.74 -2.07
CA PHE A 77 26.05 -4.75 -1.01
C PHE A 77 26.91 -4.94 0.23
N GLY A 78 27.79 -5.97 0.25
CA GLY A 78 28.80 -6.16 1.29
C GLY A 78 28.34 -6.92 2.53
N GLY A 79 27.19 -7.60 2.46
CA GLY A 79 26.60 -8.37 3.57
C GLY A 79 26.21 -7.54 4.81
N VAL A 80 25.48 -8.14 5.74
CA VAL A 80 25.26 -7.53 7.06
C VAL A 80 26.53 -7.74 7.89
N PRO A 81 27.16 -6.68 8.45
CA PRO A 81 28.36 -6.85 9.26
C PRO A 81 28.04 -7.77 10.43
N GLU A 82 28.84 -8.82 10.62
CA GLU A 82 28.69 -9.72 11.75
C GLU A 82 28.80 -8.91 13.04
N SER A 83 27.67 -8.74 13.74
CA SER A 83 27.68 -8.15 15.07
C SER A 83 28.58 -9.01 15.93
N SER A 84 29.72 -8.45 16.32
CA SER A 84 30.75 -9.12 17.11
C SER A 84 30.18 -9.50 18.48
N ALA A 85 29.52 -10.66 18.54
CA ALA A 85 28.99 -11.27 19.76
C ALA A 85 30.07 -12.03 20.54
N ASP A 86 31.34 -11.89 20.16
CA ASP A 86 32.49 -12.50 20.83
C ASP A 86 33.30 -11.44 21.57
N SER A 87 32.90 -11.07 22.79
CA SER A 87 33.83 -10.46 23.78
C SER A 87 33.40 -10.47 25.25
N HIS A 88 32.23 -11.00 25.64
CA HIS A 88 31.76 -10.87 27.04
C HIS A 88 31.85 -12.13 27.94
N SER A 89 32.49 -13.23 27.51
CA SER A 89 32.65 -14.42 28.37
C SER A 89 34.00 -14.56 29.08
N ALA A 90 34.92 -13.60 28.93
CA ALA A 90 36.26 -13.68 29.51
C ALA A 90 36.42 -12.96 30.87
N THR A 91 35.53 -13.15 31.87
CA THR A 91 35.86 -12.73 33.28
C THR A 91 35.09 -13.47 34.38
N ARG A 92 34.88 -14.79 34.29
CA ARG A 92 34.45 -15.55 35.49
C ARG A 92 35.12 -16.90 35.64
N ARG A 93 36.44 -16.89 35.79
CA ARG A 93 37.15 -17.99 36.44
C ARG A 93 38.53 -17.53 36.92
N ALA A 94 38.61 -17.16 38.20
CA ALA A 94 39.75 -17.34 39.12
C ALA A 94 39.70 -16.30 40.25
N ALA A 95 39.21 -16.74 41.41
CA ALA A 95 39.72 -16.46 42.77
C ALA A 95 38.71 -17.00 43.77
#